data_AF-A0A2V9XNW6-F1
#
_entry.id   AF-A0A2V9XNW6-F1
#
_cell.length_a   1.000
_cell.length_b   1.000
_cell.length_c   1.000
_cell.angle_alpha   90.00
_cell.angle_beta   90.00
_cell.angle_gamma   90.00
#
_symmetry.space_group_name_H-M   'P 1'
#
loop_
_entity.id
_entity.type
_entity.pdbx_description
1 polymer ?
#
loop_
_entity_poly.entity_id
_entity_poly.type
_entity_poly.pdbx_seq_one_letter_code
_entity_poly.pdbx_strand_id
1 'polypeptide(L)'
;ATFVDLSTSKAIRVAAKESSKTLARQIHPEIENKNQQQMLAYREMSDDDLFATQWVKVKLPPEEFPGYKGDRAVCEICGEGINFRREVLRQGRVLCHACACTEDRYYEPL
;
A
#
# COMPACT_ATOMS: atom_id res chain seq x y z
N ALA A 1 -7.10 -2.72 -1.84
CA ALA A 1 -6.58 -1.48 -2.45
C ALA A 1 -7.48 -0.31 -2.08
N THR A 2 -7.00 0.92 -2.20
CA THR A 2 -7.80 2.13 -2.04
C THR A 2 -7.54 3.05 -3.23
N PHE A 3 -8.59 3.52 -3.87
CA PHE A 3 -8.52 4.40 -5.04
C PHE A 3 -9.06 5.77 -4.65
N VAL A 4 -8.29 6.82 -4.88
CA VAL A 4 -8.57 8.18 -4.42
C VAL A 4 -8.76 9.09 -5.63
N ASP A 5 -9.86 9.84 -5.65
CA ASP A 5 -10.04 10.97 -6.54
C ASP A 5 -9.35 12.20 -5.92
N LEU A 6 -8.26 12.65 -6.55
CA LEU A 6 -7.44 13.76 -6.06
C LEU A 6 -8.16 15.12 -6.16
N SER A 7 -9.17 15.25 -7.02
CA SER A 7 -9.93 16.50 -7.18
C SER A 7 -10.94 16.70 -6.04
N THR A 8 -11.54 15.61 -5.55
CA THR A 8 -12.59 15.65 -4.52
C THR A 8 -12.15 15.14 -3.16
N SER A 9 -10.99 14.49 -3.08
CA SER A 9 -10.52 13.72 -1.91
C SER A 9 -11.47 12.58 -1.49
N LYS A 10 -12.45 12.23 -2.32
CA LYS A 10 -13.32 11.06 -2.13
C LYS A 10 -12.55 9.82 -2.57
N ALA A 11 -12.70 8.73 -1.83
CA ALA A 11 -12.01 7.49 -2.14
C ALA A 11 -12.91 6.28 -1.94
N ILE A 12 -12.60 5.19 -2.65
CA ILE A 12 -13.22 3.89 -2.44
C ILE A 12 -12.16 2.89 -2.01
N ARG A 13 -12.40 2.24 -0.87
CA ARG A 13 -11.60 1.12 -0.37
C ARG A 13 -12.24 -0.18 -0.85
N VAL A 14 -11.44 -1.05 -1.46
CA VAL A 14 -11.84 -2.36 -1.96
C VAL A 14 -10.99 -3.42 -1.28
N ALA A 15 -11.63 -4.37 -0.58
CA ALA A 15 -10.95 -5.45 0.11
C ALA A 15 -11.51 -6.81 -0.34
N ALA A 16 -10.63 -7.76 -0.66
CA ALA A 16 -11.04 -9.12 -0.97
C ALA A 16 -11.68 -9.77 0.26
N LYS A 17 -12.83 -10.42 0.09
CA LYS A 17 -13.50 -11.14 1.16
C LYS A 17 -12.85 -12.51 1.33
N GLU A 18 -12.53 -12.91 2.54
CA GLU A 18 -12.09 -14.30 2.78
C GLU A 18 -13.22 -15.32 2.52
N SER A 19 -14.48 -14.89 2.67
CA SER A 19 -15.65 -15.73 2.33
C SER A 19 -15.69 -16.12 0.85
N SER A 20 -15.05 -15.37 -0.05
CA SER A 20 -15.06 -15.69 -1.49
C SER A 20 -14.35 -17.00 -1.80
N LYS A 21 -13.28 -17.34 -1.06
CA LYS A 21 -12.58 -18.63 -1.19
C LYS A 21 -13.46 -19.81 -0.76
N THR A 22 -14.27 -19.61 0.28
CA THR A 22 -15.22 -20.62 0.74
C THR A 22 -16.35 -20.80 -0.28
N LEU A 23 -16.87 -19.71 -0.82
CA LEU A 23 -17.90 -19.74 -1.86
C LEU A 23 -17.38 -20.39 -3.16
N ALA A 24 -16.14 -20.10 -3.56
CA ALA A 24 -15.51 -20.76 -4.71
C ALA A 24 -15.44 -22.29 -4.57
N ARG A 25 -15.22 -22.81 -3.36
CA ARG A 25 -15.25 -24.25 -3.07
C ARG A 25 -16.66 -24.85 -3.17
N GLN A 26 -17.69 -24.05 -2.94
CA GLN A 26 -19.09 -24.49 -3.03
C GLN A 26 -19.61 -24.46 -4.46
N ILE A 27 -19.13 -23.52 -5.29
CA ILE A 27 -19.52 -23.41 -6.70
C ILE A 27 -18.91 -24.54 -7.54
N HIS A 28 -17.62 -24.85 -7.35
CA HIS A 28 -16.91 -25.87 -8.12
C HIS A 28 -16.26 -26.95 -7.22
N PRO A 29 -17.02 -27.70 -6.40
CA PRO A 29 -16.47 -28.71 -5.51
C PRO A 29 -15.75 -29.85 -6.24
N GLU A 30 -16.05 -30.06 -7.51
CA GLU A 30 -15.46 -31.07 -8.40
C GLU A 30 -13.99 -30.77 -8.78
N ILE A 31 -13.52 -29.54 -8.58
CA ILE A 31 -12.16 -29.13 -8.96
C ILE A 31 -11.25 -29.18 -7.73
N GLU A 32 -10.38 -30.20 -7.67
CA GLU A 32 -9.42 -30.37 -6.56
C GLU A 32 -8.33 -29.30 -6.54
N ASN A 33 -7.89 -28.84 -7.72
CA ASN A 33 -6.87 -27.81 -7.81
C ASN A 33 -7.43 -26.45 -7.37
N LYS A 34 -7.02 -26.00 -6.19
CA LYS A 34 -7.48 -24.75 -5.56
C LYS A 34 -7.35 -23.52 -6.45
N ASN A 35 -6.27 -23.41 -7.23
CA ASN A 35 -6.05 -22.24 -8.09
C ASN A 35 -7.00 -22.26 -9.29
N GLN A 36 -7.17 -23.41 -9.92
CA GLN A 36 -8.11 -23.59 -11.03
C GLN A 36 -9.56 -23.39 -10.59
N GLN A 37 -9.94 -23.92 -9.43
CA GLN A 37 -11.27 -23.75 -8.82
C GLN A 37 -11.58 -22.28 -8.58
N GLN A 38 -10.67 -21.56 -7.90
CA GLN A 38 -10.84 -20.13 -7.66
C GLN A 38 -10.88 -19.33 -8.95
N MET A 39 -10.03 -19.66 -9.93
CA MET A 39 -10.02 -18.95 -11.22
C MET A 39 -11.35 -19.07 -11.96
N LEU A 40 -11.98 -20.24 -11.94
CA LEU A 40 -13.29 -20.44 -12.57
C LEU A 40 -14.39 -19.76 -11.76
N ALA A 41 -14.47 -20.02 -10.45
CA ALA A 41 -15.48 -19.43 -9.58
C ALA A 41 -15.45 -17.89 -9.62
N TYR A 42 -14.27 -17.26 -9.53
CA TYR A 42 -14.16 -15.80 -9.51
C TYR A 42 -14.58 -15.12 -10.80
N ARG A 43 -14.66 -15.85 -11.92
CA ARG A 43 -15.18 -15.31 -13.19
C ARG A 43 -16.70 -15.31 -13.25
N GLU A 44 -17.36 -16.08 -12.40
CA GLU A 44 -18.81 -16.23 -12.33
C GLU A 44 -19.42 -15.48 -11.14
N MET A 45 -18.64 -15.31 -10.06
CA MET A 45 -19.05 -14.59 -8.86
C MET A 45 -19.25 -13.09 -9.12
N SER A 46 -20.21 -12.50 -8.40
CA SER A 46 -20.42 -11.05 -8.43
C SER A 46 -19.29 -10.30 -7.71
N ASP A 47 -19.13 -9.02 -8.04
CA ASP A 47 -18.18 -8.14 -7.33
C ASP A 47 -18.48 -8.09 -5.82
N ASP A 48 -19.76 -8.14 -5.43
CA ASP A 48 -20.17 -8.15 -4.04
C ASP A 48 -19.82 -9.46 -3.33
N ASP A 49 -19.77 -10.60 -4.02
CA ASP A 49 -19.30 -11.84 -3.41
C ASP A 49 -17.77 -11.86 -3.24
N LEU A 50 -17.06 -11.22 -4.16
CA LEU A 50 -15.59 -11.17 -4.19
C LEU A 50 -15.02 -10.12 -3.23
N PHE A 51 -15.68 -8.96 -3.13
CA PHE A 51 -15.12 -7.78 -2.49
C PHE A 51 -16.08 -7.11 -1.51
N ALA A 52 -15.51 -6.51 -0.48
CA ALA A 52 -16.17 -5.49 0.33
C ALA A 52 -15.70 -4.12 -0.17
N THR A 53 -16.66 -3.26 -0.50
CA THR A 53 -16.39 -1.88 -0.92
C THR A 53 -16.87 -0.89 0.15
N GLN A 54 -16.11 0.18 0.34
CA GLN A 54 -16.45 1.22 1.31
C GLN A 54 -16.01 2.59 0.78
N TRP A 55 -16.94 3.55 0.75
CA TRP A 55 -16.59 4.95 0.55
C TRP A 55 -15.87 5.49 1.77
N VAL A 56 -14.69 6.07 1.55
CA VAL A 56 -13.80 6.59 2.58
C VAL A 56 -13.24 7.96 2.17
N LYS A 57 -12.66 8.66 3.13
CA LYS A 57 -11.83 9.86 2.88
C LYS A 57 -10.40 9.52 3.24
N VAL A 58 -9.46 9.81 2.34
CA VAL A 58 -8.02 9.60 2.56
C VAL A 58 -7.36 10.95 2.69
N LYS A 59 -6.58 11.13 3.75
CA LYS A 59 -5.72 12.31 3.92
C LYS A 59 -4.38 12.00 3.28
N LEU A 60 -4.15 12.52 2.08
CA LEU A 60 -2.86 12.43 1.40
C LEU A 60 -2.02 13.67 1.72
N PRO A 61 -0.78 13.52 2.19
CA PRO A 61 0.11 14.65 2.34
C PRO A 61 0.64 15.10 0.96
N PRO A 62 1.08 16.37 0.80
CA PRO A 62 1.54 16.92 -0.48
C PRO A 62 2.61 16.10 -1.22
N GLU A 63 3.50 15.44 -0.48
CA GLU A 63 4.59 14.61 -1.00
C GLU A 63 4.15 13.36 -1.76
N GLU A 64 2.91 12.92 -1.59
CA GLU A 64 2.31 11.80 -2.35
C GLU A 64 1.74 12.24 -3.71
N PHE A 65 1.69 13.56 -3.99
CA PHE A 65 1.14 14.06 -5.24
C PHE A 65 2.20 14.10 -6.36
N PRO A 66 1.82 13.75 -7.61
CA PRO A 66 2.71 13.91 -8.77
C PRO A 66 3.19 15.35 -8.91
N GLY A 67 4.47 15.52 -9.25
CA GLY A 67 5.07 16.84 -9.45
C GLY A 67 5.37 17.61 -8.17
N TYR A 68 5.22 17.00 -6.99
CA TYR A 68 5.66 17.60 -5.73
C TYR A 68 7.16 17.93 -5.78
N LYS A 69 7.47 19.22 -5.57
CA LYS A 69 8.83 19.74 -5.37
C LYS A 69 8.92 20.26 -3.94
N GLY A 70 9.37 19.40 -3.04
CA GLY A 70 9.66 19.77 -1.66
C GLY A 70 11.09 20.23 -1.47
N ASP A 71 11.34 20.86 -0.33
CA ASP A 71 12.71 21.17 0.10
C ASP A 71 13.52 19.88 0.25
N ARG A 72 14.80 19.96 -0.12
CA ARG A 72 15.75 18.87 0.04
C ARG A 72 16.41 18.99 1.40
N ALA A 73 16.18 18.01 2.27
CA ALA A 73 16.92 17.89 3.53
C ALA A 73 18.26 17.18 3.30
N VAL A 74 19.18 17.29 4.25
CA VAL A 74 20.47 16.59 4.23
C VAL A 74 20.59 15.78 5.52
N CYS A 75 20.91 14.51 5.41
CA CYS A 75 21.10 13.64 6.57
C CYS A 75 22.30 14.12 7.39
N GLU A 76 22.08 14.39 8.68
CA GLU A 76 23.14 14.85 9.58
C GLU A 76 24.16 13.77 9.97
N ILE A 77 23.97 12.51 9.55
CA ILE A 77 24.92 11.40 9.79
C ILE A 77 25.74 11.09 8.52
N CYS A 78 25.09 10.78 7.40
CA CYS A 78 25.79 10.36 6.18
C CYS A 78 26.01 11.49 5.15
N GLY A 79 25.37 12.65 5.31
CA GLY A 79 25.46 13.76 4.36
C GLY A 79 24.69 13.57 3.06
N GLU A 80 23.97 12.47 2.89
CA GLU A 80 23.13 12.25 1.71
C GLU A 80 21.90 13.17 1.72
N GLY A 81 21.50 13.61 0.53
CA GLY A 81 20.29 14.41 0.38
C GLY A 81 19.02 13.56 0.45
N ILE A 82 18.07 14.01 1.26
CA ILE A 82 16.77 13.39 1.49
C ILE A 82 15.73 14.13 0.64
N ASN A 83 14.97 13.38 -0.17
CA ASN A 83 13.93 13.92 -1.05
C ASN A 83 12.53 13.59 -0.53
N PHE A 84 11.54 14.35 -0.99
CA PHE A 84 10.10 14.08 -0.76
C PHE A 84 9.70 14.07 0.73
N ARG A 85 10.34 14.89 1.56
CA ARG A 85 10.09 14.96 3.02
C ARG A 85 10.20 13.62 3.76
N ARG A 86 11.12 12.76 3.32
CA ARG A 86 11.36 11.42 3.90
C ARG A 86 12.36 11.43 5.05
N GLU A 87 12.69 12.61 5.58
CA GLU A 87 13.52 12.74 6.76
C GLU A 87 12.83 12.22 8.00
N VAL A 88 13.61 11.61 8.89
CA VAL A 88 13.18 11.19 10.21
C VAL A 88 13.80 12.14 11.22
N LEU A 89 12.95 12.78 12.03
CA LEU A 89 13.38 13.59 13.16
C LEU A 89 13.61 12.70 14.38
N ARG A 90 14.88 12.49 14.76
CA ARG A 90 15.24 11.68 15.94
C ARG A 90 16.23 12.45 16.80
N GLN A 91 15.90 12.63 18.08
CA GLN A 91 16.73 13.39 19.03
C GLN A 91 17.11 14.80 18.54
N GLY A 92 16.18 15.48 17.84
CA GLY A 92 16.41 16.82 17.30
C GLY A 92 17.24 16.88 16.03
N ARG A 93 17.62 15.74 15.45
CA ARG A 93 18.40 15.65 14.21
C ARG A 93 17.54 15.19 13.04
N VAL A 94 17.85 15.71 11.85
CA VAL A 94 17.30 15.35 10.55
C VAL A 94 18.12 14.21 9.95
N LEU A 95 17.52 13.02 9.87
CA LEU A 95 18.20 11.79 9.45
C LEU A 95 17.51 11.16 8.24
N CYS A 96 18.26 10.48 7.37
CA CYS A 96 17.66 9.57 6.38
C CYS A 96 17.16 8.30 7.09
N HIS A 97 16.21 7.60 6.49
CA HIS A 97 15.65 6.37 7.06
C HIS A 97 16.74 5.33 7.43
N ALA A 98 17.74 5.15 6.56
CA ALA A 98 18.83 4.20 6.79
C ALA A 98 19.69 4.55 8.02
N CYS A 99 19.90 5.84 8.31
CA CYS A 99 20.63 6.31 9.48
C CYS A 99 19.75 6.37 10.74
N ALA A 100 18.44 6.57 10.57
CA ALA A 100 17.49 6.63 11.68
C ALA A 100 17.07 5.25 12.19
N CYS A 101 16.93 4.26 11.30
CA CYS A 101 16.47 2.90 11.57
C CYS A 101 17.49 1.92 10.95
N THR A 102 18.60 1.72 11.65
CA THR A 102 19.71 0.88 11.18
C THR A 102 19.31 -0.58 10.96
N GLU A 103 18.37 -1.07 11.76
CA GLU A 103 17.77 -2.39 11.73
C GLU A 103 16.93 -2.65 10.47
N ASP A 104 16.34 -1.59 9.89
CA ASP A 104 15.49 -1.66 8.70
C ASP A 104 16.27 -1.34 7.42
N ARG A 105 17.59 -1.15 7.52
CA ARG A 105 18.44 -0.79 6.39
C ARG A 105 18.62 -2.01 5.48
N TYR A 106 18.39 -1.83 4.19
CA TYR A 106 18.53 -2.91 3.19
C TYR A 106 20.00 -3.23 2.83
N TYR A 107 20.97 -2.53 3.41
CA TYR A 107 22.40 -2.64 3.07
C TYR A 107 23.26 -2.53 4.33
N GLU A 108 24.47 -3.08 4.27
CA GLU A 108 25.47 -2.96 5.33
C GLU A 108 26.74 -2.30 4.76
N PRO A 109 27.33 -1.31 5.46
CA PRO A 109 28.66 -0.81 5.11
C PRO A 109 29.71 -1.92 5.27
N LEU A 110 30.73 -1.92 4.40
CA LEU A 110 31.92 -2.77 4.53
C LEU A 110 32.94 -2.17 5.48
#